data_AF-A0A1F8LS58-F1
#
_entry.id   AF-A0A1F8LS58-F1
#
_cell.length_a   1.000
_cell.length_b   1.000
_cell.length_c   1.000
_cell.angle_alpha   90.00
_cell.angle_beta   90.00
_cell.angle_gamma   90.00
#
_symmetry.space_group_name_H-M   'P 1'
#
loop_
_entity.id
_entity.type
_entity.pdbx_description
1 polymer ?
#
loop_
_entity_poly.entity_id
_entity_poly.type
_entity_poly.pdbx_seq_one_letter_code
_entity_poly.pdbx_strand_id
1 'polypeptide(L)'
;MDKITVLICGFQALYRKGIRYMLSHDDSFTIIGESTTRIETYEKVKSDLPDLVIMDADNAEFSGIDITNDITQYFSDVNVILIMDNQNTENLLAAIKSGAKACLSNIADQNVLKNTLKKVIQGKILVSQYLLEPNIATSILNEIRASKIISGGVRELLANISHIEEVILVKIGDGTLVKDITSSISITEEEFASYLESIVQKLVDIEAHKRKPRPDSIGDSSDEKREEIIQESQRVSTEGEGDRKHVVGGTERREEDKDTEKFDISAKEILKMVQLAREAERLSTYEEVNEEMKHILESLNDEIDRRQRSLRRVQNAIEEELEFGKNLEITWNRLDKRKTKEK
;
A
#
# COMPACT_ATOMS: atom_id res chain seq x y z
N MET A 1 -10.92 24.12 27.67
CA MET A 1 -10.76 23.24 26.51
C MET A 1 -9.45 22.53 26.71
N ASP A 2 -9.46 21.21 26.67
CA ASP A 2 -8.22 20.44 26.74
C ASP A 2 -7.40 20.72 25.48
N LYS A 3 -6.07 20.76 25.63
CA LYS A 3 -5.16 21.05 24.51
C LYS A 3 -5.11 19.84 23.58
N ILE A 4 -5.15 20.09 22.28
CA ILE A 4 -5.02 19.09 21.23
C ILE A 4 -3.60 18.52 21.29
N THR A 5 -3.46 17.24 21.56
CA THR A 5 -2.20 16.53 21.63
C THR A 5 -1.73 16.11 20.24
N VAL A 6 -0.46 16.38 19.93
CA VAL A 6 0.11 16.19 18.59
C VAL A 6 1.40 15.39 18.65
N LEU A 7 1.47 14.31 17.88
CA LEU A 7 2.69 13.55 17.60
C LEU A 7 3.22 13.95 16.22
N ILE A 8 4.51 14.27 16.11
CA ILE A 8 5.16 14.62 14.83
C ILE A 8 6.04 13.46 14.36
N CYS A 9 5.74 12.89 13.20
CA CYS A 9 6.42 11.72 12.65
C CYS A 9 7.16 12.11 11.36
N GLY A 10 8.48 11.98 11.36
CA GLY A 10 9.30 12.25 10.17
C GLY A 10 10.78 12.09 10.43
N PHE A 11 11.50 11.51 9.48
CA PHE A 11 12.93 11.19 9.64
C PHE A 11 13.80 12.45 9.74
N GLN A 12 13.54 13.44 8.88
CA GLN A 12 14.38 14.64 8.79
C GLN A 12 14.16 15.57 10.00
N ALA A 13 15.24 15.95 10.68
CA ALA A 13 15.16 16.84 11.84
C ALA A 13 14.64 18.24 11.49
N LEU A 14 14.92 18.75 10.27
CA LEU A 14 14.41 20.04 9.81
C LEU A 14 12.90 20.03 9.64
N TYR A 15 12.33 18.94 9.11
CA TYR A 15 10.89 18.76 9.02
C TYR A 15 10.23 18.88 10.40
N ARG A 16 10.70 18.11 11.39
CA ARG A 16 10.11 18.11 12.75
C ARG A 16 10.23 19.47 13.44
N LYS A 17 11.39 20.11 13.31
CA LYS A 17 11.60 21.48 13.83
C LYS A 17 10.70 22.51 13.14
N GLY A 18 10.50 22.38 11.83
CA GLY A 18 9.61 23.23 11.05
C GLY A 18 8.16 23.12 11.53
N ILE A 19 7.63 21.90 11.63
CA ILE A 19 6.27 21.66 12.15
C ILE A 19 6.12 22.19 13.58
N ARG A 20 7.11 21.93 14.46
CA ARG A 20 7.12 22.46 15.82
C ARG A 20 7.07 23.99 15.86
N TYR A 21 7.87 24.64 15.00
CA TYR A 21 7.85 26.09 14.86
C TYR A 21 6.50 26.59 14.34
N MET A 22 5.92 25.93 13.34
CA MET A 22 4.59 26.28 12.82
C MET A 22 3.51 26.13 13.89
N LEU A 23 3.57 25.14 14.77
CA LEU A 23 2.59 25.01 15.87
C LEU A 23 2.90 25.89 17.08
N SER A 24 4.09 26.48 17.15
CA SER A 24 4.43 27.41 18.22
C SER A 24 3.45 28.59 18.28
N HIS A 25 3.30 29.15 19.49
CA HIS A 25 2.45 30.31 19.79
C HIS A 25 0.93 30.09 19.60
N ASP A 26 0.47 28.87 19.32
CA ASP A 26 -0.95 28.51 19.43
C ASP A 26 -1.14 27.55 20.61
N ASP A 27 -1.66 28.07 21.71
CA ASP A 27 -1.87 27.32 22.95
C ASP A 27 -2.91 26.20 22.84
N SER A 28 -3.60 26.11 21.70
CA SER A 28 -4.53 25.02 21.39
C SER A 28 -3.81 23.69 21.19
N PHE A 29 -2.52 23.68 20.84
CA PHE A 29 -1.76 22.47 20.51
C PHE A 29 -0.68 22.17 21.55
N THR A 30 -0.50 20.90 21.87
CA THR A 30 0.59 20.38 22.71
C THR A 30 1.31 19.28 21.96
N ILE A 31 2.58 19.50 21.63
CA ILE A 31 3.41 18.46 21.00
C ILE A 31 3.86 17.50 22.10
N ILE A 32 3.32 16.28 22.09
CA ILE A 32 3.58 15.27 23.11
C ILE A 32 4.79 14.39 22.78
N GLY A 33 5.21 14.37 21.51
CA GLY A 33 6.35 13.57 21.08
C GLY A 33 6.77 13.85 19.64
N GLU A 34 7.88 13.24 19.28
CA GLU A 34 8.39 13.15 17.91
C GLU A 34 8.78 11.70 17.63
N SER A 35 8.66 11.21 16.40
CA SER A 35 9.21 9.90 16.00
C SER A 35 9.96 10.00 14.67
N THR A 36 10.94 9.11 14.47
CA THR A 36 11.76 9.07 13.25
C THR A 36 11.71 7.73 12.54
N THR A 37 11.09 6.71 13.13
CA THR A 37 10.96 5.36 12.54
C THR A 37 9.52 4.86 12.60
N ARG A 38 9.21 3.83 11.78
CA ARG A 38 7.91 3.15 11.83
C ARG A 38 7.59 2.55 13.20
N ILE A 39 8.55 1.85 13.78
CA ILE A 39 8.38 1.15 15.06
C ILE A 39 8.10 2.16 16.17
N GLU A 40 8.95 3.19 16.28
CA GLU A 40 8.79 4.25 17.28
C GLU A 40 7.45 4.99 17.13
N THR A 41 7.01 5.21 15.89
CA THR A 41 5.72 5.85 15.63
C THR A 41 4.57 5.01 16.17
N TYR A 42 4.54 3.71 15.87
CA TYR A 42 3.50 2.82 16.34
C TYR A 42 3.50 2.69 17.87
N GLU A 43 4.68 2.56 18.48
CA GLU A 43 4.82 2.50 19.94
C GLU A 43 4.27 3.75 20.62
N LYS A 44 4.62 4.94 20.11
CA LYS A 44 4.13 6.22 20.66
C LYS A 44 2.65 6.44 20.47
N VAL A 45 2.12 6.09 19.29
CA VAL A 45 0.66 6.15 19.06
C VAL A 45 -0.06 5.23 20.04
N LYS A 46 0.45 4.01 20.24
CA LYS A 46 -0.14 3.03 21.15
C LYS A 46 -0.05 3.46 22.63
N SER A 47 1.05 4.07 23.05
CA SER A 47 1.26 4.47 24.44
C SER A 47 0.56 5.77 24.80
N ASP A 48 0.58 6.74 23.88
CA ASP A 48 0.23 8.13 24.20
C ASP A 48 -1.16 8.52 23.67
N LEU A 49 -1.72 7.74 22.72
CA LEU A 49 -3.02 7.97 22.07
C LEU A 49 -3.23 9.46 21.68
N PRO A 50 -2.37 10.02 20.83
CA PRO A 50 -2.47 11.43 20.44
C PRO A 50 -3.79 11.71 19.70
N ASP A 51 -4.35 12.91 19.88
CA ASP A 51 -5.51 13.37 19.12
C ASP A 51 -5.17 13.47 17.61
N LEU A 52 -3.91 13.83 17.32
CA LEU A 52 -3.40 14.06 15.97
C LEU A 52 -1.98 13.53 15.78
N VAL A 53 -1.76 12.89 14.63
CA VAL A 53 -0.45 12.55 14.08
C VAL A 53 -0.21 13.39 12.83
N ILE A 54 0.90 14.14 12.81
CA ILE A 54 1.40 14.80 11.60
C ILE A 54 2.49 13.90 11.02
N MET A 55 2.20 13.30 9.87
CA MET A 55 3.02 12.30 9.21
C MET A 55 3.73 12.86 7.99
N ASP A 56 5.04 12.72 7.93
CA ASP A 56 5.83 12.89 6.71
C ASP A 56 5.56 11.72 5.76
N ALA A 57 4.99 12.00 4.59
CA ALA A 57 4.66 10.97 3.60
C ALA A 57 5.88 10.54 2.78
N ASP A 58 6.83 11.45 2.51
CA ASP A 58 7.88 11.28 1.49
C ASP A 58 9.19 10.71 2.06
N ASN A 59 9.08 9.86 3.07
CA ASN A 59 10.24 9.29 3.71
C ASN A 59 10.80 8.11 2.89
N ALA A 60 12.09 8.19 2.56
CA ALA A 60 12.79 7.17 1.76
C ALA A 60 12.96 5.83 2.50
N GLU A 61 12.99 5.83 3.83
CA GLU A 61 13.17 4.60 4.63
C GLU A 61 11.85 3.86 4.86
N PHE A 62 10.72 4.57 4.88
CA PHE A 62 9.39 3.97 5.04
C PHE A 62 8.30 4.86 4.44
N SER A 63 7.28 4.24 3.85
CA SER A 63 6.11 4.95 3.37
C SER A 63 5.27 5.48 4.54
N GLY A 64 5.21 6.81 4.70
CA GLY A 64 4.33 7.44 5.70
C GLY A 64 2.85 7.15 5.45
N ILE A 65 2.47 6.88 4.19
CA ILE A 65 1.13 6.44 3.81
C ILE A 65 0.83 5.05 4.38
N ASP A 66 1.79 4.12 4.33
CA ASP A 66 1.60 2.77 4.89
C ASP A 66 1.50 2.80 6.42
N ILE A 67 2.27 3.66 7.08
CA ILE A 67 2.15 3.86 8.54
C ILE A 67 0.80 4.46 8.88
N THR A 68 0.34 5.45 8.09
CA THR A 68 -0.97 6.05 8.27
C THR A 68 -2.06 4.99 8.18
N ASN A 69 -1.99 4.12 7.17
CA ASN A 69 -2.93 3.01 7.03
C ASN A 69 -2.93 2.07 8.23
N ASP A 70 -1.76 1.76 8.80
CA ASP A 70 -1.69 0.96 10.02
C ASP A 70 -2.34 1.69 11.20
N ILE A 71 -2.00 2.96 11.41
CA ILE A 71 -2.53 3.74 12.53
C ILE A 71 -4.06 3.82 12.45
N THR A 72 -4.61 4.19 11.30
CA THR A 72 -6.06 4.39 11.13
C THR A 72 -6.83 3.08 11.22
N GLN A 73 -6.21 1.94 10.90
CA GLN A 73 -6.82 0.62 11.04
C GLN A 73 -6.88 0.15 12.50
N TYR A 74 -5.86 0.44 13.32
CA TYR A 74 -5.78 -0.05 14.71
C TYR A 74 -6.21 0.98 15.76
N PHE A 75 -6.20 2.27 15.42
CA PHE A 75 -6.49 3.39 16.32
C PHE A 75 -7.45 4.38 15.64
N SER A 76 -8.73 4.01 15.56
CA SER A 76 -9.77 4.79 14.86
C SER A 76 -9.96 6.22 15.39
N ASP A 77 -9.60 6.46 16.65
CA ASP A 77 -9.75 7.76 17.31
C ASP A 77 -8.56 8.69 17.03
N VAL A 78 -7.45 8.16 16.49
CA VAL A 78 -6.25 8.94 16.17
C VAL A 78 -6.40 9.51 14.78
N ASN A 79 -6.42 10.85 14.68
CA ASN A 79 -6.48 11.51 13.39
C ASN A 79 -5.08 11.60 12.78
N VAL A 80 -4.94 11.24 11.50
CA VAL A 80 -3.65 11.34 10.80
C VAL A 80 -3.73 12.36 9.67
N ILE A 81 -2.74 13.25 9.60
CA ILE A 81 -2.57 14.25 8.56
C ILE A 81 -1.24 14.01 7.87
N LEU A 82 -1.27 13.89 6.54
CA LEU A 82 -0.07 13.71 5.73
C LEU A 82 0.48 15.04 5.25
N ILE A 83 1.79 15.20 5.35
CA ILE A 83 2.56 16.25 4.68
C ILE A 83 3.30 15.58 3.53
N MET A 84 3.13 16.10 2.31
CA MET A 84 3.72 15.52 1.11
C MET A 84 4.14 16.59 0.11
N ASP A 85 5.17 16.32 -0.66
CA ASP A 85 5.71 17.13 -1.75
C ASP A 85 4.91 16.86 -3.03
N ASN A 86 4.84 15.59 -3.43
CA ASN A 86 4.19 15.18 -4.68
C ASN A 86 2.73 14.76 -4.47
N GLN A 87 1.81 15.64 -4.82
CA GLN A 87 0.36 15.41 -4.79
C GLN A 87 -0.20 14.97 -6.15
N ASN A 88 0.47 14.01 -6.81
CA ASN A 88 -0.10 13.40 -8.02
C ASN A 88 -1.30 12.50 -7.68
N THR A 89 -2.07 12.13 -8.72
CA THR A 89 -3.28 11.29 -8.58
C THR A 89 -3.04 10.01 -7.79
N GLU A 90 -1.92 9.33 -8.03
CA GLU A 90 -1.59 8.05 -7.37
C GLU A 90 -1.34 8.23 -5.87
N ASN A 91 -0.54 9.24 -5.50
CA ASN A 91 -0.24 9.54 -4.10
C ASN A 91 -1.47 10.03 -3.35
N LEU A 92 -2.30 10.88 -3.97
CA LEU A 92 -3.56 11.33 -3.37
C LEU A 92 -4.54 10.17 -3.16
N LEU A 93 -4.67 9.27 -4.15
CA LEU A 93 -5.49 8.06 -4.00
C LEU A 93 -4.96 7.16 -2.87
N ALA A 94 -3.65 6.95 -2.78
CA ALA A 94 -3.05 6.16 -1.71
C ALA A 94 -3.29 6.79 -0.33
N ALA A 95 -3.21 8.13 -0.24
CA ALA A 95 -3.46 8.87 0.99
C ALA A 95 -4.94 8.86 1.42
N ILE A 96 -5.88 8.91 0.49
CA ILE A 96 -7.31 8.75 0.79
C ILE A 96 -7.56 7.34 1.35
N LYS A 97 -7.01 6.31 0.70
CA LYS A 97 -7.20 4.91 1.10
C LYS A 97 -6.55 4.56 2.44
N SER A 98 -5.46 5.22 2.79
CA SER A 98 -4.81 5.02 4.08
C SER A 98 -5.62 5.57 5.27
N GLY A 99 -6.74 6.24 5.02
CA GLY A 99 -7.58 6.81 6.07
C GLY A 99 -7.09 8.14 6.63
N ALA A 100 -6.12 8.78 5.96
CA ALA A 100 -5.68 10.13 6.33
C ALA A 100 -6.87 11.10 6.31
N LYS A 101 -6.97 11.98 7.30
CA LYS A 101 -8.04 12.97 7.40
C LYS A 101 -7.73 14.22 6.59
N ALA A 102 -6.45 14.52 6.35
CA ALA A 102 -6.03 15.59 5.45
C ALA A 102 -4.68 15.27 4.80
N CYS A 103 -4.43 15.89 3.64
CA CYS A 103 -3.11 15.96 3.02
C CYS A 103 -2.76 17.43 2.79
N LEU A 104 -1.53 17.80 3.10
CA LEU A 104 -1.01 19.15 2.91
C LEU A 104 0.29 19.08 2.14
N SER A 105 0.53 20.12 1.33
CA SER A 105 1.81 20.28 0.67
C SER A 105 2.90 20.62 1.69
N ASN A 106 4.13 20.13 1.49
CA ASN A 106 5.30 20.47 2.31
C ASN A 106 5.66 21.98 2.31
N ILE A 107 5.12 22.77 1.38
CA ILE A 107 5.24 24.23 1.32
C ILE A 107 4.05 24.97 1.95
N ALA A 108 3.11 24.26 2.60
CA ALA A 108 1.97 24.87 3.27
C ALA A 108 2.43 25.83 4.40
N ASP A 109 1.75 26.97 4.52
CA ASP A 109 2.07 27.94 5.56
C ASP A 109 1.49 27.55 6.94
N GLN A 110 1.88 28.33 7.94
CA GLN A 110 1.50 28.13 9.33
C GLN A 110 -0.03 28.18 9.56
N ASN A 111 -0.73 29.07 8.87
CA ASN A 111 -2.17 29.26 9.03
C ASN A 111 -2.93 28.11 8.39
N VAL A 112 -2.49 27.66 7.21
CA VAL A 112 -3.05 26.50 6.52
C VAL A 112 -2.92 25.25 7.39
N LEU A 113 -1.74 25.00 7.97
CA LEU A 113 -1.54 23.87 8.88
C LEU A 113 -2.48 23.95 10.08
N LYS A 114 -2.45 25.05 10.84
CA LYS A 114 -3.27 25.21 12.07
C LYS A 114 -4.77 25.06 11.80
N ASN A 115 -5.27 25.66 10.72
CA ASN A 115 -6.69 25.57 10.35
C ASN A 115 -7.07 24.15 9.95
N THR A 116 -6.19 23.44 9.23
CA THR A 116 -6.39 22.04 8.87
C THR A 116 -6.48 21.16 10.11
N LEU A 117 -5.53 21.29 11.05
CA LEU A 117 -5.54 20.53 12.31
C LEU A 117 -6.86 20.75 13.07
N LYS A 118 -7.31 22.01 13.22
CA LYS A 118 -8.56 22.35 13.92
C LYS A 118 -9.79 21.74 13.25
N LYS A 119 -9.87 21.79 11.92
CA LYS A 119 -10.98 21.18 11.17
C LYS A 119 -11.00 19.66 11.31
N VAL A 120 -9.84 19.02 11.28
CA VAL A 120 -9.74 17.56 11.45
C VAL A 120 -10.19 17.14 12.86
N ILE A 121 -9.79 17.88 13.90
CA ILE A 121 -10.28 17.65 15.27
C ILE A 121 -11.80 17.86 15.40
N GLN A 122 -12.38 18.73 14.57
CA GLN A 122 -13.83 18.89 14.47
C GLN A 122 -14.52 17.76 13.67
N GLY A 123 -13.79 16.70 13.30
CA GLY A 123 -14.31 15.54 12.58
C GLY A 123 -14.36 15.69 11.06
N LYS A 124 -13.79 16.75 10.49
CA LYS A 124 -13.79 16.96 9.02
C LYS A 124 -12.78 16.06 8.32
N ILE A 125 -13.20 15.45 7.20
CA ILE A 125 -12.34 14.64 6.33
C ILE A 125 -11.96 15.49 5.13
N LEU A 126 -10.87 16.24 5.24
CA LEU A 126 -10.44 17.21 4.23
C LEU A 126 -9.86 16.55 2.97
N VAL A 127 -9.37 15.30 3.04
CA VAL A 127 -8.98 14.56 1.82
C VAL A 127 -10.15 14.33 0.86
N SER A 128 -11.39 14.44 1.34
CA SER A 128 -12.58 14.32 0.51
C SER A 128 -12.65 15.37 -0.61
N GLN A 129 -11.99 16.52 -0.45
CA GLN A 129 -11.96 17.57 -1.47
C GLN A 129 -11.22 17.14 -2.75
N TYR A 130 -10.29 16.17 -2.66
CA TYR A 130 -9.58 15.65 -3.82
C TYR A 130 -10.47 14.81 -4.73
N LEU A 131 -11.63 14.34 -4.24
CA LEU A 131 -12.62 13.67 -5.09
C LEU A 131 -13.18 14.61 -6.16
N LEU A 132 -13.04 15.93 -6.02
CA LEU A 132 -13.42 16.89 -7.06
C LEU A 132 -12.58 16.75 -8.34
N GLU A 133 -11.44 16.08 -8.27
CA GLU A 133 -10.64 15.77 -9.45
C GLU A 133 -11.26 14.58 -10.22
N PRO A 134 -11.63 14.74 -11.51
CA PRO A 134 -12.32 13.70 -12.27
C PRO A 134 -11.60 12.35 -12.29
N ASN A 135 -10.27 12.36 -12.38
CA ASN A 135 -9.44 11.16 -12.40
C ASN A 135 -9.48 10.40 -11.06
N ILE A 136 -9.47 11.12 -9.94
CA ILE A 136 -9.59 10.54 -8.59
C ILE A 136 -10.99 9.95 -8.40
N ALA A 137 -12.05 10.71 -8.72
CA ALA A 137 -13.43 10.24 -8.61
C ALA A 137 -13.66 8.95 -9.41
N THR A 138 -13.20 8.92 -10.66
CA THR A 138 -13.32 7.77 -11.55
C THR A 138 -12.57 6.55 -11.01
N SER A 139 -11.37 6.77 -10.45
CA SER A 139 -10.56 5.69 -9.89
C SER A 139 -11.23 5.08 -8.66
N ILE A 140 -11.73 5.91 -7.74
CA ILE A 140 -12.48 5.47 -6.55
C ILE A 140 -13.74 4.70 -6.96
N LEU A 141 -14.50 5.20 -7.94
CA LEU A 141 -15.70 4.54 -8.44
C LEU A 141 -15.39 3.13 -8.98
N ASN A 142 -14.32 3.00 -9.77
CA ASN A 142 -13.89 1.73 -10.33
C ASN A 142 -13.47 0.73 -9.24
N GLU A 143 -12.79 1.21 -8.19
CA GLU A 143 -12.37 0.36 -7.08
C GLU A 143 -13.54 -0.12 -6.22
N ILE A 144 -14.49 0.77 -5.93
CA ILE A 144 -15.72 0.40 -5.22
C ILE A 144 -16.46 -0.66 -6.03
N ARG A 145 -16.59 -0.49 -7.35
CA ARG A 145 -17.23 -1.48 -8.25
C ARG A 145 -16.47 -2.81 -8.30
N ALA A 146 -15.14 -2.78 -8.40
CA ALA A 146 -14.32 -3.99 -8.40
C ALA A 146 -14.42 -4.75 -7.07
N SER A 147 -14.52 -4.03 -5.94
CA SER A 147 -14.67 -4.65 -4.62
C SER A 147 -15.99 -5.44 -4.50
N LYS A 148 -17.08 -4.98 -5.13
CA LYS A 148 -18.39 -5.67 -5.15
C LYS A 148 -18.33 -7.07 -5.79
N ILE A 149 -17.44 -7.29 -6.75
CA ILE A 149 -17.36 -8.55 -7.52
C ILE A 149 -16.71 -9.67 -6.69
N ILE A 150 -15.69 -9.35 -5.89
CA ILE A 150 -14.84 -10.34 -5.22
C ILE A 150 -15.55 -11.00 -4.00
N SER A 151 -16.84 -10.68 -3.74
CA SER A 151 -17.37 -10.49 -2.38
C SER A 151 -18.33 -11.49 -1.75
N GLY A 152 -18.79 -12.47 -2.50
CA GLY A 152 -20.12 -13.05 -2.31
C GLY A 152 -20.42 -13.79 -0.99
N GLY A 153 -20.61 -13.09 0.14
CA GLY A 153 -21.28 -13.71 1.30
C GLY A 153 -21.33 -12.94 2.62
N VAL A 154 -20.40 -12.01 2.89
CA VAL A 154 -20.40 -11.18 4.13
C VAL A 154 -20.27 -9.68 3.81
N ARG A 155 -19.97 -9.36 2.54
CA ARG A 155 -19.65 -8.02 2.01
C ARG A 155 -20.88 -7.18 1.59
N GLU A 156 -22.09 -7.60 1.94
CA GLU A 156 -23.34 -6.85 1.68
C GLU A 156 -23.70 -5.86 2.81
N LEU A 157 -23.10 -6.02 4.01
CA LEU A 157 -23.45 -5.23 5.20
C LEU A 157 -22.64 -3.93 5.41
N LEU A 158 -21.51 -3.71 4.72
CA LEU A 158 -20.61 -2.57 4.99
C LEU A 158 -20.16 -1.74 3.78
N ALA A 159 -20.64 -2.03 2.56
CA ALA A 159 -20.25 -1.25 1.38
C ALA A 159 -21.38 -1.11 0.35
N ASN A 160 -22.42 -0.36 0.73
CA ASN A 160 -23.23 0.32 -0.28
C ASN A 160 -22.87 1.80 -0.29
N ILE A 161 -22.11 2.18 -1.32
CA ILE A 161 -22.26 3.53 -1.86
C ILE A 161 -23.73 3.69 -2.26
N SER A 162 -24.38 4.71 -1.73
CA SER A 162 -25.75 5.04 -2.04
C SER A 162 -25.86 5.46 -3.51
N HIS A 163 -27.07 5.39 -4.05
CA HIS A 163 -27.31 5.83 -5.42
C HIS A 163 -26.87 7.30 -5.64
N ILE A 164 -27.08 8.16 -4.63
CA ILE A 164 -26.67 9.57 -4.69
C ILE A 164 -25.15 9.70 -4.75
N GLU A 165 -24.42 8.98 -3.89
CA GLU A 165 -22.96 9.01 -3.89
C GLU A 165 -22.36 8.44 -5.19
N GLU A 166 -22.96 7.40 -5.77
CA GLU A 166 -22.55 6.90 -7.10
C GLU A 166 -22.81 7.95 -8.19
N VAL A 167 -23.97 8.61 -8.18
CA VAL A 167 -24.29 9.71 -9.11
C VAL A 167 -23.31 10.87 -8.95
N ILE A 168 -22.93 11.22 -7.72
CA ILE A 168 -21.92 12.25 -7.43
C ILE A 168 -20.58 11.87 -8.06
N LEU A 169 -20.07 10.65 -7.80
CA LEU A 169 -18.79 10.20 -8.37
C LEU A 169 -18.80 10.17 -9.90
N VAL A 170 -19.89 9.70 -10.52
CA VAL A 170 -20.04 9.69 -11.98
C VAL A 170 -20.00 11.11 -12.54
N LYS A 171 -20.82 12.02 -11.98
CA LYS A 171 -20.88 13.41 -12.47
C LYS A 171 -19.55 14.15 -12.30
N ILE A 172 -18.83 13.91 -11.21
CA ILE A 172 -17.47 14.48 -11.04
C ILE A 172 -16.51 13.87 -12.06
N GLY A 173 -16.57 12.55 -12.29
CA GLY A 173 -15.78 11.86 -13.32
C GLY A 173 -16.03 12.41 -14.73
N ASP A 174 -17.26 12.83 -15.02
CA ASP A 174 -17.65 13.48 -16.28
C ASP A 174 -17.20 14.96 -16.36
N GLY A 175 -16.60 15.51 -15.30
CA GLY A 175 -16.16 16.91 -15.24
C GLY A 175 -17.30 17.92 -14.98
N THR A 176 -18.42 17.47 -14.43
CA THR A 176 -19.56 18.34 -14.11
C THR A 176 -19.21 19.28 -12.95
N LEU A 177 -19.59 20.55 -13.05
CA LEU A 177 -19.35 21.52 -11.97
C LEU A 177 -20.21 21.21 -10.74
N VAL A 178 -19.65 21.40 -9.54
CA VAL A 178 -20.33 21.14 -8.25
C VAL A 178 -21.72 21.75 -8.21
N LYS A 179 -21.90 23.01 -8.66
CA LYS A 179 -23.18 23.71 -8.68
C LYS A 179 -24.24 23.02 -9.55
N ASP A 180 -23.82 22.43 -10.66
CA ASP A 180 -24.72 21.72 -11.56
C ASP A 180 -25.07 20.34 -10.98
N ILE A 181 -24.11 19.70 -10.29
CA ILE A 181 -24.35 18.45 -9.56
C ILE A 181 -25.39 18.69 -8.47
N THR A 182 -25.14 19.62 -7.54
CA THR A 182 -26.02 19.92 -6.41
C THR A 182 -27.42 20.30 -6.84
N SER A 183 -27.55 21.14 -7.88
CA SER A 183 -28.84 21.50 -8.48
C SER A 183 -29.56 20.29 -9.07
N SER A 184 -28.84 19.40 -9.76
CA SER A 184 -29.46 18.23 -10.41
C SER A 184 -29.99 17.17 -9.45
N ILE A 185 -29.43 17.09 -8.23
CA ILE A 185 -29.87 16.15 -7.18
C ILE A 185 -30.58 16.84 -6.01
N SER A 186 -30.83 18.15 -6.11
CA SER A 186 -31.54 18.98 -5.11
C SER A 186 -30.94 18.94 -3.70
N ILE A 187 -29.61 19.03 -3.60
CA ILE A 187 -28.89 19.11 -2.32
C ILE A 187 -28.13 20.43 -2.18
N THR A 188 -27.76 20.78 -0.97
CA THR A 188 -26.90 21.92 -0.65
C THR A 188 -25.41 21.59 -0.86
N GLU A 189 -24.56 22.62 -0.91
CA GLU A 189 -23.10 22.42 -0.96
C GLU A 189 -22.56 21.77 0.33
N GLU A 190 -23.21 22.00 1.47
CA GLU A 190 -22.86 21.37 2.75
C GLU A 190 -23.17 19.87 2.74
N GLU A 191 -24.36 19.49 2.29
CA GLU A 191 -24.73 18.07 2.10
C GLU A 191 -23.81 17.39 1.09
N PHE A 192 -23.46 18.07 -0.01
CA PHE A 192 -22.52 17.55 -0.99
C PHE A 192 -21.15 17.26 -0.37
N ALA A 193 -20.62 18.17 0.45
CA ALA A 193 -19.38 17.92 1.17
C ALA A 193 -19.48 16.71 2.11
N SER A 194 -20.59 16.57 2.85
CA SER A 194 -20.84 15.39 3.68
C SER A 194 -20.93 14.09 2.88
N TYR A 195 -21.47 14.11 1.66
CA TYR A 195 -21.42 12.94 0.78
C TYR A 195 -19.99 12.57 0.37
N LEU A 196 -19.13 13.56 0.08
CA LEU A 196 -17.71 13.28 -0.22
C LEU A 196 -16.99 12.67 0.98
N GLU A 197 -17.23 13.19 2.19
CA GLU A 197 -16.68 12.63 3.43
C GLU A 197 -17.17 11.18 3.65
N SER A 198 -18.45 10.91 3.42
CA SER A 198 -19.04 9.57 3.51
C SER A 198 -18.45 8.59 2.49
N ILE A 199 -18.23 9.03 1.24
CA ILE A 199 -17.59 8.21 0.19
C ILE A 199 -16.18 7.80 0.63
N VAL A 200 -15.39 8.75 1.14
CA VAL A 200 -14.03 8.45 1.63
C VAL A 200 -14.08 7.46 2.77
N GLN A 201 -14.95 7.67 3.77
CA GLN A 201 -15.03 6.76 4.91
C GLN A 201 -15.37 5.33 4.47
N LYS A 202 -16.34 5.16 3.56
CA LYS A 202 -16.68 3.84 3.00
C LYS A 202 -15.53 3.20 2.23
N LEU A 203 -14.75 3.99 1.50
CA LEU A 203 -13.56 3.49 0.80
C LEU A 203 -12.52 2.96 1.78
N VAL A 204 -12.25 3.71 2.86
CA VAL A 204 -11.31 3.31 3.93
C VAL A 204 -11.79 2.03 4.60
N ASP A 205 -13.08 1.92 4.90
CA ASP A 205 -13.66 0.71 5.49
C ASP A 205 -13.47 -0.49 4.55
N ILE A 206 -13.72 -0.34 3.24
CA ILE A 206 -13.48 -1.39 2.24
C ILE A 206 -12.01 -1.85 2.24
N GLU A 207 -11.07 -0.91 2.28
CA GLU A 207 -9.62 -1.22 2.29
C GLU A 207 -9.20 -1.95 3.56
N ALA A 208 -9.74 -1.58 4.72
CA ALA A 208 -9.48 -2.27 5.98
C ALA A 208 -9.91 -3.76 5.93
N HIS A 209 -11.02 -4.07 5.25
CA HIS A 209 -11.54 -5.44 5.13
C HIS A 209 -10.80 -6.30 4.08
N LYS A 210 -10.11 -5.68 3.10
CA LYS A 210 -9.31 -6.43 2.11
C LYS A 210 -8.08 -7.11 2.75
N ARG A 211 -7.65 -6.66 3.93
CA ARG A 211 -6.43 -7.14 4.57
C ARG A 211 -6.74 -8.18 5.64
N LYS A 212 -6.02 -9.32 5.62
CA LYS A 212 -6.01 -10.28 6.74
C LYS A 212 -5.60 -9.55 8.02
N PRO A 213 -6.15 -9.91 9.20
CA PRO A 213 -5.62 -9.38 10.46
C PRO A 213 -4.12 -9.66 10.54
N ARG A 214 -3.34 -8.70 11.03
CA ARG A 214 -1.91 -8.91 11.35
C ARG A 214 -1.76 -10.05 12.36
N PRO A 215 -0.59 -10.73 12.36
CA PRO A 215 -0.30 -11.90 13.19
C PRO A 215 -0.15 -11.59 14.70
N ASP A 216 -0.89 -10.64 15.23
CA ASP A 216 -0.97 -10.38 16.68
C ASP A 216 -1.99 -11.30 17.37
N SER A 217 -2.60 -12.23 16.62
CA SER A 217 -3.28 -13.42 17.16
C SER A 217 -2.33 -14.59 17.42
N ILE A 218 -1.01 -14.37 17.41
CA ILE A 218 -0.06 -15.17 18.19
C ILE A 218 0.14 -14.42 19.52
N GLY A 219 -0.90 -14.43 20.35
CA GLY A 219 -0.67 -14.38 21.78
C GLY A 219 0.00 -15.68 22.18
N ASP A 220 1.11 -15.57 22.93
CA ASP A 220 1.64 -16.61 23.81
C ASP A 220 2.43 -17.80 23.24
N SER A 221 3.31 -17.62 22.25
CA SER A 221 4.28 -18.71 21.93
C SER A 221 5.70 -18.29 21.52
N SER A 222 6.14 -17.07 21.85
CA SER A 222 7.50 -16.60 21.48
C SER A 222 8.60 -16.88 22.50
N ASP A 223 8.29 -17.49 23.65
CA ASP A 223 9.33 -17.96 24.59
C ASP A 223 9.68 -19.44 24.40
N GLU A 224 8.74 -20.31 24.00
CA GLU A 224 9.05 -21.74 23.73
C GLU A 224 9.81 -21.95 22.42
N LYS A 225 9.51 -21.17 21.37
CA LYS A 225 10.22 -21.28 20.07
C LYS A 225 11.63 -20.67 20.10
N ARG A 226 11.95 -19.81 21.06
CA ARG A 226 13.31 -19.28 21.25
C ARG A 226 14.22 -20.30 21.92
N GLU A 227 13.71 -21.13 22.83
CA GLU A 227 14.50 -22.21 23.43
C GLU A 227 14.72 -23.39 22.47
N GLU A 228 13.76 -23.70 21.59
CA GLU A 228 13.92 -24.78 20.60
C GLU A 228 15.02 -24.49 19.57
N ILE A 229 15.14 -23.22 19.12
CA ILE A 229 16.19 -22.80 18.17
C ILE A 229 17.58 -22.75 18.84
N ILE A 230 17.63 -22.47 20.15
CA ILE A 230 18.88 -22.47 20.92
C ILE A 230 19.34 -23.90 21.23
N GLN A 231 18.41 -24.84 21.48
CA GLN A 231 18.75 -26.26 21.71
C GLN A 231 19.14 -26.99 20.42
N GLU A 232 18.53 -26.68 19.27
CA GLU A 232 18.91 -27.26 17.98
C GLU A 232 20.30 -26.79 17.53
N SER A 233 20.66 -25.54 17.85
CA SER A 233 22.00 -24.99 17.60
C SER A 233 23.09 -25.60 18.51
N GLN A 234 22.72 -26.11 19.69
CA GLN A 234 23.64 -26.79 20.61
C GLN A 234 23.79 -28.29 20.36
N ARG A 235 22.82 -28.94 19.70
CA ARG A 235 22.92 -30.37 19.31
C ARG A 235 23.81 -30.63 18.10
N VAL A 236 24.00 -29.65 17.22
CA VAL A 236 24.86 -29.79 16.03
C VAL A 236 26.36 -29.60 16.34
N SER A 237 26.71 -29.25 17.60
CA SER A 237 28.11 -29.00 18.01
C SER A 237 28.83 -30.21 18.62
N THR A 238 28.19 -31.39 18.70
CA THR A 238 28.81 -32.60 19.28
C THR A 238 28.53 -33.83 18.44
N GLU A 239 28.93 -33.85 17.17
CA GLU A 239 29.20 -35.09 16.44
C GLU A 239 30.01 -34.77 15.18
N GLY A 240 31.26 -35.26 15.12
CA GLY A 240 32.02 -35.33 13.87
C GLY A 240 33.36 -34.59 13.80
N GLU A 241 34.26 -34.80 14.77
CA GLU A 241 35.70 -34.82 14.44
C GLU A 241 35.95 -36.03 13.52
N GLY A 242 36.42 -35.78 12.29
CA GLY A 242 36.75 -36.87 11.37
C GLY A 242 37.22 -36.42 9.99
N ASP A 243 38.54 -36.19 9.91
CA ASP A 243 39.38 -36.21 8.72
C ASP A 243 39.55 -34.98 7.80
N ARG A 244 40.84 -34.66 7.64
CA ARG A 244 41.46 -33.54 6.92
C ARG A 244 41.49 -33.80 5.40
N LYS A 245 41.42 -32.73 4.60
CA LYS A 245 42.51 -32.32 3.67
C LYS A 245 42.25 -30.95 3.01
N HIS A 246 43.35 -30.23 2.82
CA HIS A 246 43.51 -28.87 2.28
C HIS A 246 42.80 -28.59 0.94
N VAL A 247 42.40 -27.33 0.70
CA VAL A 247 43.12 -26.32 -0.14
C VAL A 247 42.29 -25.02 -0.27
N VAL A 248 42.90 -23.91 0.19
CA VAL A 248 42.93 -22.52 -0.34
C VAL A 248 41.64 -21.81 -0.82
N GLY A 249 41.26 -20.77 -0.07
CA GLY A 249 41.14 -19.37 -0.55
C GLY A 249 39.81 -18.92 -1.16
N GLY A 250 39.26 -17.82 -0.63
CA GLY A 250 38.26 -17.01 -1.34
C GLY A 250 37.21 -16.38 -0.44
N THR A 251 37.29 -15.07 -0.28
CA THR A 251 36.28 -14.18 0.31
C THR A 251 34.95 -14.22 -0.46
N GLU A 252 33.82 -14.43 0.22
CA GLU A 252 32.48 -14.15 -0.33
C GLU A 252 31.74 -13.14 0.55
N ARG A 253 31.54 -11.96 -0.03
CA ARG A 253 30.50 -11.00 0.35
C ARG A 253 29.18 -11.52 -0.21
N ARG A 254 28.15 -11.59 0.63
CA ARG A 254 26.76 -11.77 0.20
C ARG A 254 26.28 -10.49 -0.49
N GLU A 255 25.94 -10.60 -1.77
CA GLU A 255 24.98 -9.72 -2.43
C GLU A 255 23.64 -10.46 -2.40
N GLU A 256 22.68 -9.94 -1.63
CA GLU A 256 21.26 -10.25 -1.74
C GLU A 256 20.56 -9.08 -2.46
N ASP A 257 19.45 -9.40 -3.12
CA ASP A 257 18.48 -8.53 -3.80
C ASP A 257 18.72 -8.16 -5.26
N LYS A 258 18.24 -9.03 -6.17
CA LYS A 258 17.49 -8.64 -7.38
C LYS A 258 16.38 -9.65 -7.68
N ASP A 259 15.30 -9.14 -8.24
CA ASP A 259 14.17 -9.82 -8.89
C ASP A 259 12.93 -10.15 -8.03
N THR A 260 12.19 -9.10 -7.71
CA THR A 260 10.72 -9.18 -7.67
C THR A 260 10.14 -8.51 -8.92
N GLU A 261 10.13 -9.23 -10.05
CA GLU A 261 9.31 -8.86 -11.20
C GLU A 261 7.83 -8.91 -10.80
N LYS A 262 7.20 -7.73 -10.70
CA LYS A 262 5.74 -7.60 -10.60
C LYS A 262 5.11 -8.16 -11.88
N PHE A 263 4.32 -9.22 -11.75
CA PHE A 263 3.53 -9.78 -12.84
C PHE A 263 2.41 -8.80 -13.24
N ASP A 264 2.56 -8.11 -14.37
CA ASP A 264 1.48 -7.36 -15.02
C ASP A 264 0.50 -8.34 -15.70
N ILE A 265 -0.74 -8.41 -15.20
CA ILE A 265 -1.84 -9.09 -15.90
C ILE A 265 -2.31 -8.15 -17.01
N SER A 266 -2.33 -8.61 -18.26
CA SER A 266 -2.72 -7.76 -19.38
C SER A 266 -4.22 -7.42 -19.30
N ALA A 267 -4.59 -6.20 -19.70
CA ALA A 267 -5.99 -5.75 -19.72
C ALA A 267 -6.92 -6.69 -20.52
N LYS A 268 -6.37 -7.42 -21.52
CA LYS A 268 -7.10 -8.41 -22.32
C LYS A 268 -7.53 -9.64 -21.51
N GLU A 269 -6.74 -10.03 -20.53
CA GLU A 269 -7.02 -11.18 -19.66
C GLU A 269 -8.04 -10.83 -18.58
N ILE A 270 -7.96 -9.62 -18.02
CA ILE A 270 -8.98 -9.07 -17.13
C ILE A 270 -10.34 -9.03 -17.86
N LEU A 271 -10.35 -8.56 -19.12
CA LEU A 271 -11.57 -8.50 -19.93
C LEU A 271 -12.17 -9.90 -20.17
N LYS A 272 -11.33 -10.90 -20.42
CA LYS A 272 -11.76 -12.30 -20.62
C LYS A 272 -12.35 -12.91 -19.34
N MET A 273 -11.74 -12.64 -18.18
CA MET A 273 -12.26 -13.07 -16.88
C MET A 273 -13.62 -12.42 -16.56
N VAL A 274 -13.78 -11.13 -16.87
CA VAL A 274 -15.05 -10.40 -16.68
C VAL A 274 -16.15 -10.93 -17.61
N GLN A 275 -15.81 -11.32 -18.84
CA GLN A 275 -16.78 -11.93 -19.77
C GLN A 275 -17.27 -13.30 -19.28
N LEU A 276 -16.36 -14.16 -18.84
CA LEU A 276 -16.69 -15.49 -18.32
C LEU A 276 -17.57 -15.40 -17.05
N ALA A 277 -17.27 -14.44 -16.16
CA ALA A 277 -18.09 -14.20 -14.96
C ALA A 277 -19.53 -13.77 -15.31
N ARG A 278 -19.70 -12.95 -16.36
CA ARG A 278 -21.04 -12.52 -16.84
C ARG A 278 -21.82 -13.63 -17.52
N GLU A 279 -21.15 -14.60 -18.15
CA GLU A 279 -21.81 -15.77 -18.73
C GLU A 279 -22.35 -16.70 -17.64
N ALA A 280 -21.58 -16.88 -16.55
CA ALA A 280 -22.03 -17.63 -15.38
C ALA A 280 -23.25 -17.00 -14.69
N GLU A 281 -23.37 -15.66 -14.67
CA GLU A 281 -24.55 -14.94 -14.13
C GLU A 281 -25.85 -15.16 -14.93
N ARG A 282 -25.75 -15.61 -16.19
CA ARG A 282 -26.93 -15.88 -17.04
C ARG A 282 -27.50 -17.29 -16.88
N LEU A 283 -26.83 -18.16 -16.14
CA LEU A 283 -27.22 -19.54 -15.94
C LEU A 283 -28.23 -19.63 -14.79
N SER A 284 -29.28 -20.43 -14.98
CA SER A 284 -30.45 -20.44 -14.09
C SER A 284 -30.43 -21.57 -13.07
N THR A 285 -29.56 -22.56 -13.28
CA THR A 285 -29.46 -23.74 -12.44
C THR A 285 -28.05 -23.94 -11.89
N TYR A 286 -27.97 -24.54 -10.70
CA TYR A 286 -26.72 -24.82 -10.01
C TYR A 286 -25.79 -25.76 -10.81
N GLU A 287 -26.35 -26.71 -11.56
CA GLU A 287 -25.57 -27.63 -12.41
C GLU A 287 -24.91 -26.91 -13.59
N GLU A 288 -25.61 -25.96 -14.23
CA GLU A 288 -25.05 -25.15 -15.31
C GLU A 288 -23.89 -24.27 -14.82
N VAL A 289 -24.03 -23.63 -13.66
CA VAL A 289 -22.97 -22.80 -13.06
C VAL A 289 -21.74 -23.64 -12.72
N ASN A 290 -21.93 -24.86 -12.23
CA ASN A 290 -20.82 -25.72 -11.81
C ASN A 290 -20.02 -26.27 -13.01
N GLU A 291 -20.69 -26.61 -14.11
CA GLU A 291 -20.02 -26.98 -15.36
C GLU A 291 -19.25 -25.80 -15.96
N GLU A 292 -19.82 -24.59 -15.95
CA GLU A 292 -19.13 -23.40 -16.47
C GLU A 292 -17.92 -23.02 -15.60
N MET A 293 -18.05 -23.11 -14.26
CA MET A 293 -16.92 -22.90 -13.34
C MET A 293 -15.78 -23.90 -13.60
N LYS A 294 -16.11 -25.15 -13.89
CA LYS A 294 -15.11 -26.17 -14.21
C LYS A 294 -14.36 -25.83 -15.51
N HIS A 295 -15.09 -25.39 -16.54
CA HIS A 295 -14.49 -24.96 -17.80
C HIS A 295 -13.61 -23.70 -17.65
N ILE A 296 -14.01 -22.75 -16.79
CA ILE A 296 -13.20 -21.57 -16.45
C ILE A 296 -11.91 -21.98 -15.74
N LEU A 297 -11.99 -22.89 -14.76
CA LEU A 297 -10.82 -23.40 -14.04
C LEU A 297 -9.85 -24.13 -14.95
N GLU A 298 -10.35 -24.97 -15.87
CA GLU A 298 -9.53 -25.65 -16.88
C GLU A 298 -8.84 -24.63 -17.81
N SER A 299 -9.56 -23.62 -18.29
CA SER A 299 -8.97 -22.57 -19.14
C SER A 299 -7.91 -21.73 -18.40
N LEU A 300 -8.07 -21.50 -17.09
CA LEU A 300 -7.08 -20.78 -16.29
C LEU A 300 -5.82 -21.61 -16.07
N ASN A 301 -5.99 -22.91 -15.81
CA ASN A 301 -4.87 -23.81 -15.59
C ASN A 301 -4.02 -23.96 -16.87
N ASP A 302 -4.66 -24.08 -18.03
CA ASP A 302 -3.99 -24.09 -19.34
C ASP A 302 -3.18 -22.82 -19.59
N GLU A 303 -3.68 -21.66 -19.18
CA GLU A 303 -3.00 -20.37 -19.37
C GLU A 303 -1.81 -20.22 -18.42
N ILE A 304 -1.94 -20.68 -17.18
CA ILE A 304 -0.82 -20.77 -16.22
C ILE A 304 0.29 -21.66 -16.80
N ASP A 305 -0.06 -22.83 -17.35
CA ASP A 305 0.90 -23.74 -17.96
C ASP A 305 1.59 -23.15 -19.20
N ARG A 306 0.88 -22.35 -20.00
CA ARG A 306 1.48 -21.61 -21.12
C ARG A 306 2.48 -20.57 -20.62
N ARG A 307 2.13 -19.78 -19.61
CA ARG A 307 3.02 -18.76 -19.03
C ARG A 307 4.25 -19.38 -18.39
N GLN A 308 4.12 -20.47 -17.64
CA GLN A 308 5.26 -21.19 -17.07
C GLN A 308 6.19 -21.76 -18.15
N ARG A 309 5.65 -22.17 -19.31
CA ARG A 309 6.47 -22.58 -20.46
C ARG A 309 7.21 -21.42 -21.10
N SER A 310 6.55 -20.26 -21.24
CA SER A 310 7.19 -19.05 -21.76
C SER A 310 8.30 -18.54 -20.83
N LEU A 311 8.08 -18.53 -19.52
CA LEU A 311 9.10 -18.18 -18.52
C LEU A 311 10.32 -19.10 -18.60
N ARG A 312 10.12 -20.41 -18.71
CA ARG A 312 11.22 -21.37 -18.88
C ARG A 312 12.04 -21.11 -20.16
N ARG A 313 11.40 -20.69 -21.25
CA ARG A 313 12.12 -20.32 -22.48
C ARG A 313 12.98 -19.06 -22.29
N VAL A 314 12.45 -18.07 -21.59
CA VAL A 314 13.19 -16.83 -21.29
C VAL A 314 14.37 -17.12 -20.36
N GLN A 315 14.17 -17.93 -19.31
CA GLN A 315 15.26 -18.39 -18.44
C GLN A 315 16.35 -19.10 -19.22
N ASN A 316 16.00 -20.05 -20.09
CA ASN A 316 16.99 -20.77 -20.90
C ASN A 316 17.75 -19.82 -21.85
N ALA A 317 17.07 -18.83 -22.46
CA ALA A 317 17.73 -17.86 -23.32
C ALA A 317 18.71 -16.96 -22.55
N ILE A 318 18.35 -16.57 -21.31
CA ILE A 318 19.23 -15.81 -20.42
C ILE A 318 20.45 -16.66 -20.02
N GLU A 319 20.26 -17.95 -19.72
CA GLU A 319 21.37 -18.88 -19.41
C GLU A 319 22.31 -19.06 -20.60
N GLU A 320 21.78 -19.19 -21.82
CA GLU A 320 22.58 -19.27 -23.06
C GLU A 320 23.40 -17.99 -23.31
N GLU A 321 22.82 -16.80 -23.09
CA GLU A 321 23.56 -15.53 -23.21
C GLU A 321 24.63 -15.37 -22.13
N LEU A 322 24.36 -15.80 -20.89
CA LEU A 322 25.34 -15.84 -19.80
C LEU A 322 26.51 -16.77 -20.12
N GLU A 323 26.23 -17.94 -20.71
CA GLU A 323 27.26 -18.89 -21.13
C GLU A 323 28.08 -18.35 -22.33
N PHE A 324 27.43 -17.67 -23.27
CA PHE A 324 28.09 -16.95 -24.36
C PHE A 324 29.03 -15.84 -23.84
N GLY A 325 28.57 -15.05 -22.86
CA GLY A 325 29.38 -14.01 -22.20
C GLY A 325 30.63 -14.58 -21.52
N LYS A 326 30.49 -15.70 -20.78
CA LYS A 326 31.63 -16.40 -20.15
C LYS A 326 32.64 -16.90 -21.19
N ASN A 327 32.17 -17.42 -22.32
CA ASN A 327 33.04 -17.90 -23.41
C ASN A 327 33.79 -16.74 -24.10
N LEU A 328 33.15 -15.58 -24.27
CA LEU A 328 33.81 -14.38 -24.78
C LEU A 328 34.91 -13.89 -23.83
N GLU A 329 34.67 -13.89 -22.53
CA GLU A 329 35.64 -13.49 -21.51
C GLU A 329 36.88 -14.41 -21.50
N ILE A 330 36.68 -15.73 -21.60
CA ILE A 330 37.77 -16.71 -21.74
C ILE A 330 38.59 -16.44 -23.01
N THR A 331 37.92 -16.13 -24.12
CA THR A 331 38.56 -15.86 -25.42
C THR A 331 39.37 -14.56 -25.38
N TRP A 332 38.82 -13.52 -24.76
CA TRP A 332 39.50 -12.24 -24.58
C TRP A 332 40.74 -12.37 -23.69
N ASN A 333 40.63 -13.08 -22.56
CA ASN A 333 41.76 -13.38 -21.67
C ASN A 333 42.88 -14.20 -22.35
N ARG A 334 42.54 -15.07 -23.31
CA ARG A 334 43.54 -15.80 -24.12
C ARG A 334 44.26 -14.91 -25.13
N LEU A 335 43.54 -13.97 -25.74
CA LEU A 335 44.10 -12.99 -26.68
C LEU A 335 45.02 -11.99 -25.96
N ASP A 336 44.64 -11.54 -24.77
CA ASP A 336 45.42 -10.61 -23.97
C ASP A 336 46.75 -11.23 -23.50
N LYS A 337 46.70 -12.50 -23.05
CA LYS A 337 47.91 -13.28 -22.72
C LYS A 337 48.87 -13.50 -23.90
N ARG A 338 48.35 -13.53 -25.13
CA ARG A 338 49.20 -13.62 -26.34
C ARG A 338 49.87 -12.29 -26.66
N LYS A 339 49.18 -11.16 -26.51
CA LYS A 339 49.76 -9.82 -26.70
C LYS A 339 50.85 -9.50 -25.68
N THR A 340 50.77 -10.02 -24.46
CA THR A 340 51.84 -9.89 -23.45
C THR A 340 53.04 -10.81 -23.66
N LYS A 341 52.96 -11.80 -24.57
CA LYS A 341 54.10 -12.69 -24.92
C LYS A 341 54.87 -12.25 -26.18
N GLU A 342 54.31 -11.33 -26.96
CA GLU A 342 54.94 -10.76 -28.17
C GLU A 342 55.64 -9.40 -27.93
N LYS A 343 55.69 -8.94 -26.68
CA LYS A 343 56.58 -7.88 -26.20
C LYS A 343 57.65 -8.50 -25.31
#